data_AF-A0A0Q1AHX1-F1
#
_entry.id   AF-A0A0Q1AHX1-F1
#
_cell.length_a   1.000
_cell.length_b   1.000
_cell.length_c   1.000
_cell.angle_alpha   90.00
_cell.angle_beta   90.00
_cell.angle_gamma   90.00
#
_symmetry.space_group_name_H-M   'P 1'
#
loop_
_entity.id
_entity.type
_entity.pdbx_description
1 polymer ?
#
loop_
_entity_poly.entity_id
_entity_poly.type
_entity_poly.pdbx_seq_one_letter_code
_entity_poly.pdbx_strand_id
1 'polypeptide(L)'
;MSFHNTVSSAAQAPRLLVVSDFDGTLAGISEDPMNVPVNRTSVAALSALAGMPDTRVVILSGRNLAQLDVVCPTQPPIARVGSHGAEPERHEAELSPEQRAALDALAAELEALCEGVEGAFVEYKPYQRVFHYIRVRDEEVMRGLLDEVSQLDPRGTHVTWGKRVVEFSVSTATKGTWLRGEMERWQPQATVFLGDDTTDEHGFEVMGSGDLSVKVGQGDTAANTRVADIQEVGELLDALARARAERIDVATLNPAQHFHLAAAELAAVLVQATPEQWDAHTRDLLAPLISAEAAHPSQAWARFTAATASAVEAAGEDSAFARLLAQDLCPEIFQRSRELAMALGARTYLG
;
A
#
# COMPACT_ATOMS: atom_id res chain seq x y z
N MET A 1 -15.47 -15.94 16.63
CA MET A 1 -16.24 -16.02 15.37
C MET A 1 -15.39 -16.78 14.36
N SER A 2 -15.98 -17.56 13.45
CA SER A 2 -15.20 -18.16 12.35
C SER A 2 -14.59 -17.06 11.50
N PHE A 3 -13.35 -17.23 11.04
CA PHE A 3 -12.62 -16.34 10.13
C PHE A 3 -13.48 -15.82 8.97
N HIS A 4 -14.31 -16.71 8.38
CA HIS A 4 -15.26 -16.36 7.33
C HIS A 4 -16.31 -15.33 7.76
N ASN A 5 -16.87 -15.43 8.96
CA ASN A 5 -17.96 -14.56 9.39
C ASN A 5 -17.49 -13.10 9.57
N THR A 6 -16.26 -12.89 10.04
CA THR A 6 -15.70 -11.55 10.24
C THR A 6 -15.40 -10.87 8.91
N VAL A 7 -14.79 -11.60 7.96
CA VAL A 7 -14.56 -11.12 6.59
C VAL A 7 -15.88 -10.77 5.91
N SER A 8 -16.89 -11.63 6.02
CA SER A 8 -18.22 -11.35 5.47
C SER A 8 -18.84 -10.10 6.10
N SER A 9 -18.73 -9.89 7.41
CA SER A 9 -19.29 -8.69 8.04
C SER A 9 -18.66 -7.39 7.52
N ALA A 10 -17.33 -7.35 7.42
CA ALA A 10 -16.62 -6.19 6.89
C ALA A 10 -16.96 -5.93 5.42
N ALA A 11 -17.01 -6.98 4.60
CA ALA A 11 -17.39 -6.88 3.18
C ALA A 11 -18.78 -6.27 2.96
N GLN A 12 -19.71 -6.48 3.90
CA GLN A 12 -21.10 -6.01 3.87
C GLN A 12 -21.31 -4.57 4.34
N ALA A 13 -20.28 -3.91 4.88
CA ALA A 13 -20.36 -2.50 5.25
C ALA A 13 -20.66 -1.62 4.03
N PRO A 14 -21.56 -0.61 4.09
CA PRO A 14 -21.81 0.26 2.95
C PRO A 14 -20.54 0.87 2.36
N ARG A 15 -19.70 1.48 3.20
CA ARG A 15 -18.37 2.00 2.85
C ARG A 15 -17.29 1.24 3.61
N LEU A 16 -16.36 0.66 2.86
CA LEU A 16 -15.27 -0.18 3.36
C LEU A 16 -13.91 0.49 3.15
N LEU A 17 -13.17 0.70 4.23
CA LEU A 17 -11.78 1.12 4.18
C LEU A 17 -10.88 -0.11 4.39
N VAL A 18 -10.00 -0.41 3.44
CA VAL A 18 -8.99 -1.48 3.55
C VAL A 18 -7.62 -0.84 3.59
N VAL A 19 -6.90 -1.03 4.68
CA VAL A 19 -5.54 -0.54 4.88
C VAL A 19 -4.64 -1.74 5.09
N SER A 20 -3.49 -1.75 4.45
CA SER A 20 -2.50 -2.81 4.64
C SER A 20 -1.12 -2.22 4.82
N ASP A 21 -0.38 -2.74 5.78
CA ASP A 21 1.06 -2.63 5.74
C ASP A 21 1.64 -3.38 4.54
N PHE A 22 2.90 -3.11 4.21
CA PHE A 22 3.58 -3.68 3.06
C PHE A 22 4.57 -4.79 3.46
N ASP A 23 5.69 -4.45 4.10
CA ASP A 23 6.69 -5.42 4.53
C ASP A 23 6.11 -6.34 5.61
N GLY A 24 6.47 -7.63 5.60
CA GLY A 24 5.93 -8.64 6.51
C GLY A 24 4.44 -8.98 6.35
N THR A 25 3.68 -8.18 5.59
CA THR A 25 2.23 -8.32 5.38
C THR A 25 1.87 -8.68 3.94
N LEU A 26 2.11 -7.77 2.98
CA LEU A 26 1.90 -8.01 1.55
C LEU A 26 3.14 -8.57 0.87
N ALA A 27 4.31 -8.30 1.43
CA ALA A 27 5.59 -8.77 0.96
C ALA A 27 6.34 -9.49 2.09
N GLY A 28 7.05 -10.57 1.77
CA GLY A 28 7.93 -11.23 2.73
C GLY A 28 9.16 -10.38 3.05
N ILE A 29 9.89 -10.78 4.10
CA ILE A 29 11.14 -10.14 4.50
C ILE A 29 12.27 -10.63 3.59
N SER A 30 13.15 -9.71 3.17
CA SER A 30 14.31 -10.00 2.32
C SER A 30 15.57 -9.32 2.87
N GLU A 31 16.75 -9.91 2.60
CA GLU A 31 18.04 -9.28 2.91
C GLU A 31 18.32 -8.07 2.01
N ASP A 32 17.74 -8.05 0.81
CA ASP A 32 17.75 -6.89 -0.09
C ASP A 32 16.42 -6.15 0.05
N PRO A 33 16.40 -4.96 0.69
CA PRO A 33 15.17 -4.18 0.88
C PRO A 33 14.50 -3.78 -0.44
N MET A 34 15.23 -3.75 -1.56
CA MET A 34 14.68 -3.39 -2.87
C MET A 34 14.19 -4.59 -3.67
N ASN A 35 14.38 -5.81 -3.16
CA ASN A 35 13.95 -7.04 -3.79
C ASN A 35 13.21 -7.93 -2.76
N VAL A 36 11.96 -7.56 -2.50
CA VAL A 36 11.07 -8.28 -1.57
C VAL A 36 10.08 -9.17 -2.33
N PRO A 37 9.83 -10.41 -1.86
CA PRO A 37 8.86 -11.30 -2.49
C PRO A 37 7.43 -10.83 -2.16
N VAL A 38 6.75 -10.25 -3.15
CA VAL A 38 5.37 -9.76 -3.01
C VAL A 38 4.35 -10.88 -3.22
N ASN A 39 3.37 -10.99 -2.34
CA ASN A 39 2.24 -11.90 -2.51
C ASN A 39 1.29 -11.38 -3.60
N ARG A 40 1.29 -12.04 -4.75
CA ARG A 40 0.48 -11.66 -5.92
C ARG A 40 -1.02 -11.79 -5.68
N THR A 41 -1.46 -12.74 -4.85
CA THR A 41 -2.87 -12.90 -4.50
C THR A 41 -3.37 -11.70 -3.71
N SER A 42 -2.58 -11.22 -2.74
CA SER A 42 -2.89 -10.00 -1.99
C SER A 42 -3.00 -8.79 -2.91
N VAL A 43 -2.03 -8.59 -3.82
CA VAL A 43 -2.06 -7.46 -4.75
C VAL A 43 -3.27 -7.54 -5.70
N ALA A 44 -3.60 -8.73 -6.18
CA ALA A 44 -4.78 -8.95 -7.03
C ALA A 44 -6.07 -8.57 -6.29
N ALA A 45 -6.24 -9.06 -5.06
CA ALA A 45 -7.41 -8.79 -4.24
C ALA A 45 -7.54 -7.30 -3.90
N LEU A 46 -6.46 -6.63 -3.52
CA LEU A 46 -6.45 -5.19 -3.26
C LEU A 46 -6.76 -4.39 -4.52
N SER A 47 -6.25 -4.81 -5.68
CA SER A 47 -6.54 -4.16 -6.96
C SER A 47 -8.03 -4.27 -7.30
N ALA A 48 -8.61 -5.46 -7.15
CA ALA A 48 -10.03 -5.67 -7.35
C ALA A 48 -10.87 -4.81 -6.40
N LEU A 49 -10.59 -4.87 -5.09
CA LEU A 49 -11.27 -4.08 -4.06
C LEU A 49 -11.24 -2.57 -4.37
N ALA A 50 -10.12 -2.05 -4.89
CA ALA A 50 -9.96 -0.63 -5.16
C ALA A 50 -10.85 -0.11 -6.29
N GLY A 51 -11.31 -0.96 -7.20
CA GLY A 51 -12.29 -0.59 -8.23
C GLY A 51 -13.74 -0.81 -7.81
N MET A 52 -14.00 -1.42 -6.66
CA MET A 52 -15.36 -1.67 -6.17
C MET A 52 -15.97 -0.38 -5.61
N PRO A 53 -17.27 -0.13 -5.85
CA PRO A 53 -17.94 1.06 -5.33
C PRO A 53 -17.85 1.11 -3.80
N ASP A 54 -17.80 2.34 -3.28
CA ASP A 54 -17.74 2.61 -1.84
C ASP A 54 -16.62 1.84 -1.12
N THR A 55 -15.51 1.58 -1.79
CA THR A 55 -14.37 0.85 -1.25
C THR A 55 -13.11 1.68 -1.45
N ARG A 56 -12.36 1.90 -0.37
CA ARG A 56 -11.08 2.61 -0.41
C ARG A 56 -9.98 1.66 0.03
N VAL A 57 -8.91 1.61 -0.75
CA VAL A 57 -7.75 0.75 -0.46
C VAL A 57 -6.51 1.61 -0.31
N VAL A 58 -5.77 1.39 0.78
CA VAL A 58 -4.55 2.13 1.10
C VAL A 58 -3.42 1.20 1.51
N ILE A 59 -2.24 1.39 0.94
CA ILE A 59 -0.99 0.80 1.43
C ILE A 59 -0.34 1.80 2.38
N LEU A 60 -0.23 1.45 3.66
CA LEU A 60 0.34 2.29 4.71
C LEU A 60 1.66 1.66 5.19
N SER A 61 2.78 2.15 4.68
CA SER A 61 4.09 1.52 4.88
C SER A 61 5.01 2.38 5.74
N GLY A 62 5.97 1.73 6.42
CA GLY A 62 7.13 2.39 7.01
C GLY A 62 8.17 2.84 5.97
N ARG A 63 8.15 2.26 4.76
CA ARG A 63 8.99 2.70 3.64
C ARG A 63 8.64 4.11 3.23
N ASN A 64 9.63 4.84 2.73
CA ASN A 64 9.31 6.09 2.05
C ASN A 64 8.60 5.83 0.72
N LEU A 65 7.86 6.81 0.20
CA LEU A 65 7.06 6.59 -1.01
C LEU A 65 7.92 6.23 -2.22
N ALA A 66 9.10 6.83 -2.37
CA ALA A 66 10.01 6.54 -3.48
C ALA A 66 10.46 5.06 -3.49
N GLN A 67 10.74 4.49 -2.31
CA GLN A 67 11.03 3.07 -2.17
C GLN A 67 9.79 2.23 -2.47
N LEU A 68 8.64 2.60 -1.88
CA LEU A 68 7.38 1.89 -2.05
C LEU A 68 6.95 1.83 -3.51
N ASP A 69 7.21 2.87 -4.30
CA ASP A 69 6.90 2.93 -5.72
C ASP A 69 7.67 1.93 -6.56
N VAL A 70 8.89 1.57 -6.12
CA VAL A 70 9.72 0.59 -6.79
C VAL A 70 9.27 -0.83 -6.45
N VAL A 71 8.95 -1.09 -5.18
CA VAL A 71 8.74 -2.46 -4.68
C VAL A 71 7.28 -2.90 -4.66
N CYS A 72 6.33 -1.98 -4.56
CA CYS A 72 4.91 -2.28 -4.48
C CYS A 72 4.29 -2.24 -5.88
N PRO A 73 3.85 -3.38 -6.44
CA PRO A 73 3.33 -3.43 -7.81
C PRO A 73 1.86 -3.01 -7.92
N THR A 74 1.28 -2.41 -6.87
CA THR A 74 -0.08 -1.85 -6.90
C THR A 74 -0.17 -0.68 -7.87
N GLN A 75 -1.38 -0.25 -8.24
CA GLN A 75 -1.58 0.91 -9.12
C GLN A 75 -2.78 1.73 -8.61
N PRO A 76 -2.92 2.99 -9.02
CA PRO A 76 -4.14 3.75 -8.77
C PRO A 76 -5.40 2.95 -9.18
N PRO A 77 -6.51 3.05 -8.43
CA PRO A 77 -6.77 4.03 -7.38
C PRO A 77 -6.31 3.64 -5.97
N ILE A 78 -5.49 2.58 -5.82
CA ILE A 78 -4.90 2.23 -4.53
C ILE A 78 -4.00 3.38 -4.06
N ALA A 79 -4.34 3.96 -2.92
CA ALA A 79 -3.54 5.00 -2.29
C ALA A 79 -2.29 4.40 -1.65
N ARG A 80 -1.22 5.19 -1.59
CA ARG A 80 0.05 4.82 -0.97
C ARG A 80 0.46 5.90 0.01
N VAL A 81 0.84 5.47 1.20
CA VAL A 81 1.26 6.36 2.28
C VAL A 81 2.56 5.81 2.84
N GLY A 82 3.60 6.64 2.79
CA GLY A 82 4.94 6.28 3.23
C GLY A 82 5.27 6.80 4.61
N SER A 83 6.45 6.42 5.10
CA SER A 83 7.05 6.91 6.33
C SER A 83 6.09 6.85 7.53
N HIS A 84 5.40 5.72 7.70
CA HIS A 84 4.44 5.46 8.78
C HIS A 84 3.24 6.43 8.85
N GLY A 85 2.89 7.08 7.73
CA GLY A 85 1.83 8.09 7.70
C GLY A 85 2.30 9.53 7.54
N ALA A 86 3.63 9.77 7.54
CA ALA A 86 4.18 11.11 7.40
C ALA A 86 4.14 11.63 5.95
N GLU A 87 4.27 10.74 4.95
CA GLU A 87 4.20 11.12 3.54
C GLU A 87 2.75 11.05 3.01
N PRO A 88 2.18 12.15 2.51
CA PRO A 88 0.85 12.15 1.91
C PRO A 88 0.84 11.46 0.54
N GLU A 89 -0.34 10.99 0.13
CA GLU A 89 -0.56 10.14 -1.06
C GLU A 89 -0.05 10.68 -2.40
N ARG A 90 0.22 11.98 -2.52
CA ARG A 90 0.58 12.66 -3.78
C ARG A 90 2.06 13.04 -3.89
N HIS A 91 2.93 12.55 -3.00
CA HIS A 91 4.31 13.06 -2.85
C HIS A 91 4.40 14.56 -2.61
N GLU A 92 3.31 15.22 -2.21
CA GLU A 92 3.25 16.64 -1.84
C GLU A 92 3.73 16.84 -0.38
N ALA A 93 4.73 16.05 0.00
CA ALA A 93 5.44 16.11 1.28
C ALA A 93 6.30 17.38 1.34
N GLU A 94 5.70 18.55 1.55
CA GLU A 94 6.46 19.77 1.77
C GLU A 94 6.81 19.91 3.25
N LEU A 95 7.99 19.42 3.62
CA LEU A 95 8.64 19.86 4.86
C LEU A 95 8.62 21.40 4.90
N SER A 96 8.21 21.97 6.03
CA SER A 96 8.35 23.41 6.23
C SER A 96 9.84 23.79 6.15
N PRO A 97 10.18 25.05 5.77
CA PRO A 97 11.55 25.52 5.78
C PRO A 97 12.27 25.27 7.12
N GLU A 98 11.55 25.41 8.23
CA GLU A 98 12.05 25.15 9.58
C GLU A 98 12.33 23.66 9.82
N GLN A 99 11.42 22.77 9.40
CA GLN A 99 11.63 21.32 9.52
C GLN A 99 12.83 20.87 8.68
N ARG A 100 12.97 21.40 7.46
CA ARG A 100 14.12 21.12 6.60
C ARG A 100 15.43 21.59 7.23
N ALA A 101 15.47 22.82 7.72
CA ALA A 101 16.63 23.36 8.41
C ALA A 101 17.01 22.55 9.68
N ALA A 102 16.01 22.08 10.44
CA ALA A 102 16.24 21.23 11.60
C ALA A 102 16.88 19.88 11.21
N LEU A 103 16.35 19.21 10.17
CA LEU A 103 16.90 17.94 9.68
C LEU A 103 18.30 18.10 9.08
N ASP A 104 18.58 19.19 8.36
CA ASP A 104 19.89 19.44 7.76
C ASP A 104 20.93 19.76 8.84
N ALA A 105 20.56 20.50 9.89
CA ALA A 105 21.45 20.75 11.02
C ALA A 105 21.74 19.46 11.82
N LEU A 106 20.72 18.64 12.08
CA LEU A 106 20.91 17.32 12.71
C LEU A 106 21.79 16.41 11.86
N ALA A 107 21.60 16.42 10.55
CA ALA A 107 22.43 15.62 9.65
C ALA A 107 23.91 15.98 9.77
N ALA A 108 24.23 17.28 9.74
CA ALA A 108 25.61 17.75 9.86
C ALA A 108 26.25 17.34 11.21
N GLU A 109 25.51 17.44 12.32
CA GLU A 109 26.00 17.01 13.63
C GLU A 109 26.21 15.50 13.70
N LEU A 110 25.24 14.71 13.24
CA LEU A 110 25.33 13.25 13.23
C LEU A 110 26.44 12.74 12.28
N GLU A 111 26.65 13.41 11.15
CA GLU A 111 27.75 13.08 10.23
C GLU A 111 29.12 13.34 10.85
N ALA A 112 29.26 14.44 11.60
CA ALA A 112 30.48 14.72 12.35
C ALA A 112 30.77 13.63 13.39
N LEU A 113 29.73 13.09 14.05
CA LEU A 113 29.88 11.96 14.97
C LEU A 113 30.28 10.66 14.25
N CYS A 114 29.88 10.49 12.99
CA CYS A 114 30.25 9.30 12.19
C CYS A 114 31.70 9.39 11.65
N GLU A 115 32.32 10.56 11.64
CA GLU A 115 33.62 10.76 11.01
C GLU A 115 34.71 9.91 11.68
N GLY A 116 35.39 9.06 10.89
CA GLY A 116 36.43 8.17 11.39
C GLY A 116 35.93 6.95 12.17
N VAL A 117 34.60 6.78 12.34
CA VAL A 117 34.01 5.62 13.01
C VAL A 117 33.55 4.60 11.97
N GLU A 118 34.27 3.47 11.89
CA GLU A 118 33.86 2.37 11.03
C GLU A 118 32.53 1.75 11.51
N GLY A 119 31.51 1.81 10.66
CA GLY A 119 30.22 1.17 10.89
C GLY A 119 29.13 2.05 11.48
N ALA A 120 29.41 3.33 11.74
CA ALA A 120 28.40 4.35 12.00
C ALA A 120 28.07 5.13 10.71
N PHE A 121 26.80 5.46 10.48
CA PHE A 121 26.38 6.28 9.34
C PHE A 121 25.02 6.94 9.58
N VAL A 122 24.74 8.01 8.83
CA VAL A 122 23.44 8.68 8.83
C VAL A 122 22.62 8.21 7.62
N GLU A 123 21.44 7.66 7.86
CA GLU A 123 20.45 7.43 6.82
C GLU A 123 19.51 8.64 6.71
N TYR A 124 19.30 9.08 5.48
CA TYR A 124 18.46 10.20 5.12
C TYR A 124 17.08 9.68 4.70
N LYS A 125 16.07 10.00 5.49
CA LYS A 125 14.66 9.77 5.13
C LYS A 125 13.95 11.10 4.93
N PRO A 126 12.80 11.12 4.21
CA PRO A 126 12.12 12.36 3.92
C PRO A 126 11.78 13.21 5.16
N TYR A 127 11.40 12.57 6.28
CA TYR A 127 11.02 13.25 7.52
C TYR A 127 11.97 12.98 8.69
N GLN A 128 13.06 12.24 8.45
CA GLN A 128 13.93 11.77 9.52
C GLN A 128 15.41 11.83 9.16
N ARG A 129 16.22 11.94 10.21
CA ARG A 129 17.63 11.54 10.18
C ARG A 129 17.80 10.38 11.14
N VAL A 130 18.39 9.31 10.63
CA VAL A 130 18.48 8.04 11.35
C VAL A 130 19.96 7.71 11.53
N PHE A 131 20.45 7.81 12.75
CA PHE A 131 21.82 7.48 13.11
C PHE A 131 21.96 5.98 13.35
N HIS A 132 22.63 5.28 12.43
CA HIS A 132 22.88 3.85 12.51
C HIS A 132 24.26 3.58 13.12
N TYR A 133 24.31 2.67 14.08
CA TYR A 133 25.57 2.20 14.69
C TYR A 133 25.61 0.67 14.79
N ILE A 134 24.80 -0.02 13.98
CA ILE A 134 24.68 -1.48 13.97
C ILE A 134 25.96 -2.19 13.58
N ARG A 135 26.85 -1.54 12.80
CA ARG A 135 28.11 -2.12 12.34
C ARG A 135 29.31 -1.72 13.21
N VAL A 136 29.11 -0.88 14.22
CA VAL A 136 30.16 -0.51 15.20
C VAL A 136 30.41 -1.69 16.13
N ARG A 137 31.63 -2.23 16.09
CA ARG A 137 32.03 -3.43 16.84
C ARG A 137 32.66 -3.13 18.18
N ASP A 138 33.31 -1.97 18.31
CA ASP A 138 33.94 -1.54 19.56
C ASP A 138 32.88 -0.97 20.52
N GLU A 139 32.77 -1.56 21.71
CA GLU A 139 31.75 -1.17 22.69
C GLU A 139 32.03 0.17 23.37
N GLU A 140 33.30 0.55 23.51
CA GLU A 140 33.69 1.84 24.11
C GLU A 140 33.37 2.98 23.15
N VAL A 141 33.72 2.81 21.87
CA VAL A 141 33.36 3.75 20.79
C VAL A 141 31.84 3.87 20.67
N MET A 142 31.13 2.73 20.68
CA MET A 142 29.67 2.74 20.63
C MET A 142 29.07 3.53 21.81
N ARG A 143 29.57 3.33 23.03
CA ARG A 143 29.05 4.05 24.21
C ARG A 143 29.32 5.55 24.11
N GLY A 144 30.53 5.94 23.70
CA GLY A 144 30.88 7.34 23.47
C GLY A 144 29.96 8.02 22.47
N LEU A 145 29.69 7.36 21.33
CA LEU A 145 28.75 7.87 20.33
C LEU A 145 27.34 8.04 20.88
N LEU A 146 26.83 7.08 21.66
CA LEU A 146 25.50 7.18 22.23
C LEU A 146 25.41 8.30 23.27
N ASP A 147 26.46 8.49 24.06
CA ASP A 147 26.55 9.62 24.99
C ASP A 147 26.53 10.94 24.21
N GLU A 148 27.31 11.08 23.14
CA GLU A 148 27.31 12.29 22.30
C GLU A 148 25.97 12.55 21.61
N VAL A 149 25.36 11.51 20.99
CA VAL A 149 24.04 11.59 20.37
C VAL A 149 22.98 12.01 21.39
N SER A 150 23.07 11.52 22.65
CA SER A 150 22.12 11.89 23.71
C SER A 150 22.17 13.35 24.13
N GLN A 151 23.27 14.06 23.84
CA GLN A 151 23.46 15.47 24.16
C GLN A 151 23.07 16.41 23.02
N LEU A 152 22.75 15.88 21.83
CA LEU A 152 22.33 16.71 20.70
C LEU A 152 21.01 17.43 21.02
N ASP A 153 20.90 18.68 20.58
CA ASP A 153 19.62 19.39 20.60
C ASP A 153 18.69 18.72 19.57
N PRO A 154 17.54 18.16 19.98
CA PRO A 154 16.62 17.53 19.04
C PRO A 154 15.97 18.53 18.08
N ARG A 155 16.09 19.85 18.30
CA ARG A 155 15.59 20.89 17.37
C ARG A 155 14.09 20.74 17.05
N GLY A 156 13.32 20.31 18.03
CA GLY A 156 11.88 20.05 17.91
C GLY A 156 11.52 18.72 17.23
N THR A 157 12.50 17.88 16.88
CA THR A 157 12.24 16.50 16.44
C THR A 157 11.86 15.59 17.60
N HIS A 158 11.07 14.57 17.28
CA HIS A 158 10.85 13.43 18.17
C HIS A 158 12.02 12.45 18.04
N VAL A 159 12.60 12.06 19.18
CA VAL A 159 13.75 11.14 19.23
C VAL A 159 13.30 9.75 19.65
N THR A 160 13.58 8.75 18.80
CA THR A 160 13.26 7.35 19.07
C THR A 160 14.55 6.54 19.13
N TRP A 161 14.75 5.83 20.25
CA TRP A 161 15.89 4.94 20.45
C TRP A 161 15.52 3.51 20.05
N GLY A 162 16.04 3.07 18.91
CA GLY A 162 15.81 1.73 18.38
C GLY A 162 16.96 0.77 18.67
N LYS A 163 16.82 -0.47 18.21
CA LYS A 163 17.90 -1.46 18.28
C LYS A 163 19.03 -1.05 17.33
N ARG A 164 20.14 -0.56 17.87
CA ARG A 164 21.32 -0.14 17.11
C ARG A 164 21.09 1.05 16.18
N VAL A 165 20.12 1.89 16.52
CA VAL A 165 19.75 3.10 15.77
C VAL A 165 19.18 4.18 16.68
N VAL A 166 19.36 5.46 16.34
CA VAL A 166 18.66 6.61 16.94
C VAL A 166 18.00 7.41 15.83
N GLU A 167 16.68 7.60 15.89
CA GLU A 167 15.91 8.31 14.89
C GLU A 167 15.46 9.67 15.40
N PHE A 168 15.69 10.71 14.61
CA PHE A 168 15.19 12.07 14.83
C PHE A 168 14.15 12.39 13.74
N SER A 169 12.88 12.58 14.14
CA SER A 169 11.77 12.80 13.23
C SER A 169 11.10 14.16 13.42
N VAL A 170 10.90 14.93 12.35
CA VAL A 170 10.08 16.16 12.38
C VAL A 170 8.57 15.89 12.27
N SER A 171 8.19 14.61 12.14
CA SER A 171 6.80 14.16 12.11
C SER A 171 6.47 13.35 13.36
N THR A 172 5.30 13.59 13.93
CA THR A 172 4.71 12.75 14.99
C THR A 172 3.70 11.75 14.43
N ALA A 173 3.59 11.64 13.11
CA ALA A 173 2.69 10.69 12.46
C ALA A 173 3.09 9.25 12.80
N THR A 174 2.11 8.49 13.24
CA THR A 174 2.15 7.04 13.38
C THR A 174 1.07 6.43 12.49
N LYS A 175 1.17 5.11 12.25
CA LYS A 175 0.11 4.37 11.54
C LYS A 175 -1.25 4.55 12.23
N GLY A 176 -1.28 4.59 13.57
CA GLY A 176 -2.49 4.85 14.35
C GLY A 176 -3.08 6.24 14.17
N THR A 177 -2.27 7.30 14.24
CA THR A 177 -2.76 8.67 14.04
C THR A 177 -3.23 8.89 12.61
N TRP A 178 -2.54 8.30 11.63
CA TRP A 178 -2.94 8.37 10.23
C TRP A 178 -4.27 7.64 10.02
N LEU A 179 -4.38 6.39 10.51
CA LEU A 179 -5.58 5.58 10.36
C LEU A 179 -6.81 6.25 11.00
N ARG A 180 -6.65 6.83 12.18
CA ARG A 180 -7.71 7.62 12.83
C ARG A 180 -8.14 8.81 11.96
N GLY A 181 -7.19 9.60 11.46
CA GLY A 181 -7.50 10.74 10.59
C GLY A 181 -8.16 10.31 9.28
N GLU A 182 -7.77 9.17 8.73
CA GLU A 182 -8.39 8.57 7.54
C GLU A 182 -9.84 8.14 7.82
N MET A 183 -10.09 7.48 8.95
CA MET A 183 -11.43 7.07 9.37
C MET A 183 -12.33 8.28 9.64
N GLU A 184 -11.82 9.35 10.25
CA GLU A 184 -12.56 10.59 10.46
C GLU A 184 -12.92 11.29 9.13
N ARG A 185 -11.98 11.34 8.19
CA ARG A 185 -12.17 11.98 6.88
C ARG A 185 -13.09 11.18 5.97
N TRP A 186 -12.85 9.88 5.86
CA TRP A 186 -13.55 9.02 4.91
C TRP A 186 -14.84 8.45 5.50
N GLN A 187 -15.00 8.38 6.82
CA GLN A 187 -16.20 7.85 7.50
C GLN A 187 -16.62 6.45 7.01
N PRO A 188 -15.72 5.44 7.06
CA PRO A 188 -16.09 4.06 6.78
C PRO A 188 -17.10 3.54 7.81
N GLN A 189 -17.95 2.59 7.40
CA GLN A 189 -18.74 1.79 8.35
C GLN A 189 -17.98 0.56 8.84
N ALA A 190 -16.97 0.11 8.10
CA ALA A 190 -16.01 -0.87 8.56
C ALA A 190 -14.63 -0.57 7.99
N THR A 191 -13.60 -0.74 8.82
CA THR A 191 -12.21 -0.68 8.44
C THR A 191 -11.57 -2.05 8.60
N VAL A 192 -10.79 -2.47 7.61
CA VAL A 192 -9.90 -3.63 7.66
C VAL A 192 -8.48 -3.08 7.70
N PHE A 193 -7.68 -3.49 8.69
CA PHE A 193 -6.26 -3.14 8.76
C PHE A 193 -5.42 -4.37 9.02
N LEU A 194 -4.37 -4.57 8.20
CA LEU A 194 -3.43 -5.69 8.31
C LEU A 194 -2.02 -5.18 8.54
N GLY A 195 -1.28 -5.82 9.45
CA GLY A 195 0.10 -5.45 9.79
C GLY A 195 0.83 -6.55 10.56
N ASP A 196 2.17 -6.54 10.54
CA ASP A 196 3.00 -7.58 11.14
C ASP A 196 3.90 -7.09 12.27
N ASP A 197 4.18 -5.79 12.38
CA ASP A 197 5.18 -5.27 13.30
C ASP A 197 4.56 -4.43 14.43
N THR A 198 5.37 -4.15 15.44
CA THR A 198 5.08 -3.29 16.59
C THR A 198 4.52 -1.92 16.20
N THR A 199 4.89 -1.37 15.04
CA THR A 199 4.35 -0.09 14.57
C THR A 199 2.88 -0.17 14.15
N ASP A 200 2.40 -1.35 13.76
CA ASP A 200 1.01 -1.61 13.39
C ASP A 200 0.08 -1.70 14.59
N GLU A 201 0.61 -2.01 15.78
CA GLU A 201 -0.17 -2.05 17.01
C GLU A 201 -0.83 -0.69 17.31
N HIS A 202 -0.14 0.42 17.01
CA HIS A 202 -0.75 1.75 17.09
C HIS A 202 -1.99 1.89 16.19
N GLY A 203 -2.00 1.21 15.04
CA GLY A 203 -3.15 1.14 14.13
C GLY A 203 -4.27 0.28 14.69
N PHE A 204 -3.95 -0.90 15.23
CA PHE A 204 -4.97 -1.78 15.83
C PHE A 204 -5.64 -1.14 17.06
N GLU A 205 -4.89 -0.39 17.87
CA GLU A 205 -5.40 0.29 19.08
C GLU A 205 -6.46 1.36 18.79
N VAL A 206 -6.50 1.93 17.59
CA VAL A 206 -7.49 2.96 17.23
C VAL A 206 -8.77 2.38 16.61
N MET A 207 -8.80 1.08 16.32
CA MET A 207 -9.91 0.44 15.61
C MET A 207 -11.08 0.12 16.54
N GLY A 208 -12.29 0.26 16.01
CA GLY A 208 -13.53 0.00 16.72
C GLY A 208 -13.94 -1.47 16.73
N SER A 209 -14.99 -1.81 17.48
CA SER A 209 -15.50 -3.18 17.58
C SER A 209 -16.14 -3.73 16.30
N GLY A 210 -16.50 -2.86 15.35
CA GLY A 210 -17.01 -3.23 14.03
C GLY A 210 -15.93 -3.43 12.97
N ASP A 211 -14.66 -3.16 13.32
CA ASP A 211 -13.54 -3.22 12.40
C ASP A 211 -12.81 -4.57 12.47
N LEU A 212 -12.06 -4.89 11.42
CA LEU A 212 -11.25 -6.11 11.30
C LEU A 212 -9.77 -5.74 11.36
N SER A 213 -9.17 -5.87 12.54
CA SER A 213 -7.72 -5.77 12.74
C SER A 213 -7.07 -7.13 12.61
N VAL A 214 -6.06 -7.24 11.76
CA VAL A 214 -5.39 -8.51 11.42
C VAL A 214 -3.90 -8.41 11.72
N LYS A 215 -3.45 -9.16 12.74
CA LYS A 215 -2.02 -9.37 13.00
C LYS A 215 -1.48 -10.47 12.09
N VAL A 216 -0.39 -10.20 11.38
CA VAL A 216 0.36 -11.21 10.63
C VAL A 216 1.48 -11.76 11.52
N GLY A 217 1.63 -13.09 11.56
CA GLY A 217 2.67 -13.75 12.33
C GLY A 217 2.38 -13.79 13.84
N GLN A 218 3.44 -14.03 14.63
CA GLN A 218 3.37 -14.23 16.08
C GLN A 218 3.48 -12.90 16.87
N GLY A 219 3.45 -12.99 18.20
CA GLY A 219 3.64 -11.87 19.13
C GLY A 219 2.34 -11.35 19.74
N ASP A 220 2.44 -10.62 20.85
CA ASP A 220 1.29 -9.95 21.48
C ASP A 220 0.68 -8.93 20.52
N THR A 221 -0.65 -8.76 20.58
CA THR A 221 -1.35 -7.84 19.68
C THR A 221 -2.68 -7.36 20.24
N ALA A 222 -3.05 -6.13 19.88
CA ALA A 222 -4.39 -5.56 20.03
C ALA A 222 -5.34 -5.97 18.89
N ALA A 223 -4.83 -6.60 17.82
CA ALA A 223 -5.64 -7.07 16.71
C ALA A 223 -6.65 -8.14 17.14
N ASN A 224 -7.85 -8.11 16.56
CA ASN A 224 -8.94 -9.05 16.89
C ASN A 224 -8.88 -10.35 16.08
N THR A 225 -8.04 -10.38 15.04
CA THR A 225 -7.82 -11.52 14.15
C THR A 225 -6.32 -11.69 13.92
N ARG A 226 -5.89 -12.94 13.69
CA ARG A 226 -4.50 -13.27 13.38
C ARG A 226 -4.44 -14.21 12.19
N VAL A 227 -3.44 -14.00 11.35
CA VAL A 227 -3.02 -14.90 10.26
C VAL A 227 -1.56 -15.28 10.43
N ALA A 228 -1.16 -16.45 9.96
CA ALA A 228 0.17 -17.00 10.18
C ALA A 228 1.25 -16.27 9.38
N ASP A 229 0.96 -15.92 8.13
CA ASP A 229 1.95 -15.42 7.17
C ASP A 229 1.33 -14.65 6.00
N ILE A 230 2.17 -14.22 5.06
CA ILE A 230 1.77 -13.47 3.86
C ILE A 230 0.85 -14.27 2.92
N GLN A 231 0.83 -15.60 3.01
CA GLN A 231 -0.04 -16.44 2.19
C GLN A 231 -1.47 -16.42 2.73
N GLU A 232 -1.63 -16.57 4.04
CA GLU A 232 -2.94 -16.41 4.70
C GLU A 232 -3.48 -14.97 4.58
N VAL A 233 -2.60 -13.95 4.52
CA VAL A 233 -3.00 -12.59 4.14
C VAL A 233 -3.65 -12.56 2.75
N GLY A 234 -3.03 -13.22 1.77
CA GLY A 234 -3.57 -13.32 0.41
C GLY A 234 -4.93 -14.01 0.38
N GLU A 235 -5.10 -15.09 1.15
CA GLU A 235 -6.37 -15.80 1.26
C GLU A 235 -7.46 -14.97 1.94
N LEU A 236 -7.11 -14.20 2.98
CA LEU A 236 -8.04 -13.27 3.64
C LEU A 236 -8.53 -12.20 2.67
N LEU A 237 -7.60 -11.54 1.98
CA LEU A 237 -7.92 -10.46 1.04
C LEU A 237 -8.72 -10.98 -0.15
N ASP A 238 -8.39 -12.17 -0.69
CA ASP A 238 -9.17 -12.83 -1.74
C ASP A 238 -10.62 -13.09 -1.27
N ALA A 239 -10.80 -13.63 -0.07
CA ALA A 239 -12.12 -13.85 0.51
C ALA A 239 -12.90 -12.53 0.71
N LEU A 240 -12.22 -11.48 1.17
CA LEU A 240 -12.81 -10.15 1.35
C LEU A 240 -13.27 -9.56 0.01
N ALA A 241 -12.42 -9.61 -1.02
CA ALA A 241 -12.72 -9.12 -2.36
C ALA A 241 -13.92 -9.85 -2.97
N ARG A 242 -13.99 -11.18 -2.83
CA ARG A 242 -15.13 -11.98 -3.32
C ARG A 242 -16.43 -11.62 -2.60
N ALA A 243 -16.41 -11.57 -1.26
CA ALA A 243 -17.59 -11.20 -0.48
C ALA A 243 -18.04 -9.75 -0.76
N ARG A 244 -17.11 -8.85 -1.10
CA ARG A 244 -17.41 -7.48 -1.48
C ARG A 244 -18.05 -7.42 -2.87
N ALA A 245 -17.53 -8.18 -3.83
CA ALA A 245 -18.04 -8.27 -5.19
C ALA A 245 -19.50 -8.76 -5.25
N GLU A 246 -19.89 -9.68 -4.36
CA GLU A 246 -21.27 -10.20 -4.25
C GLU A 246 -22.32 -9.12 -3.94
N ARG A 247 -21.92 -7.93 -3.47
CA ARG A 247 -22.82 -6.80 -3.20
C ARG A 247 -23.05 -5.89 -4.39
N ILE A 248 -22.23 -6.03 -5.43
CA ILE A 248 -22.21 -5.08 -6.53
C ILE A 248 -23.35 -5.43 -7.47
N ASP A 249 -24.39 -4.62 -7.44
CA ASP A 249 -25.37 -4.62 -8.52
C ASP A 249 -24.84 -3.76 -9.67
N VAL A 250 -24.20 -4.43 -10.64
CA VAL A 250 -23.62 -3.79 -11.82
C VAL A 250 -24.65 -2.94 -12.55
N ALA A 251 -25.95 -3.28 -12.54
CA ALA A 251 -26.97 -2.49 -13.23
C ALA A 251 -27.19 -1.10 -12.61
N THR A 252 -26.72 -0.87 -11.38
CA THR A 252 -26.90 0.40 -10.65
C THR A 252 -25.71 1.35 -10.73
N LEU A 253 -24.58 0.88 -11.25
CA LEU A 253 -23.35 1.67 -11.33
C LEU A 253 -23.46 2.74 -12.42
N ASN A 254 -22.87 3.90 -12.15
CA ASN A 254 -22.67 4.90 -13.18
C ASN A 254 -21.51 4.49 -14.13
N PRO A 255 -21.37 5.16 -15.29
CA PRO A 255 -20.31 4.80 -16.24
C PRO A 255 -18.88 4.84 -15.70
N ALA A 256 -18.57 5.77 -14.78
CA ALA A 256 -17.24 5.87 -14.19
C ALA A 256 -16.97 4.67 -13.26
N GLN A 257 -17.95 4.31 -12.43
CA GLN A 257 -17.90 3.14 -11.56
C GLN A 257 -17.80 1.84 -12.37
N HIS A 258 -18.52 1.72 -13.49
CA HIS A 258 -18.35 0.59 -14.42
C HIS A 258 -16.93 0.49 -14.94
N PHE A 259 -16.36 1.60 -15.38
CA PHE A 259 -15.00 1.62 -15.90
C PHE A 259 -13.98 1.25 -14.82
N HIS A 260 -14.08 1.82 -13.61
CA HIS A 260 -13.18 1.50 -12.50
C HIS A 260 -13.27 0.02 -12.10
N LEU A 261 -14.48 -0.53 -12.06
CA LEU A 261 -14.71 -1.92 -11.73
C LEU A 261 -14.10 -2.84 -12.79
N ALA A 262 -14.36 -2.59 -14.07
CA ALA A 262 -13.78 -3.35 -15.18
C ALA A 262 -12.25 -3.26 -15.19
N ALA A 263 -11.72 -2.07 -14.90
CA ALA A 263 -10.30 -1.85 -14.92
C ALA A 263 -9.54 -2.50 -13.77
N ALA A 264 -10.13 -2.47 -12.58
CA ALA A 264 -9.63 -3.18 -11.41
C ALA A 264 -9.65 -4.69 -11.60
N GLU A 265 -10.70 -5.23 -12.22
CA GLU A 265 -10.81 -6.66 -12.54
C GLU A 265 -9.67 -7.10 -13.47
N LEU A 266 -9.44 -6.37 -14.56
CA LEU A 266 -8.34 -6.68 -15.46
C LEU A 266 -6.98 -6.54 -14.75
N ALA A 267 -6.78 -5.47 -13.97
CA ALA A 267 -5.55 -5.27 -13.21
C ALA A 267 -5.27 -6.43 -12.23
N ALA A 268 -6.32 -6.93 -11.56
CA ALA A 268 -6.23 -8.07 -10.67
C ALA A 268 -5.86 -9.37 -11.39
N VAL A 269 -6.33 -9.58 -12.62
CA VAL A 269 -5.90 -10.72 -13.45
C VAL A 269 -4.45 -10.53 -13.90
N LEU A 270 -4.08 -9.34 -14.36
CA LEU A 270 -2.73 -9.04 -14.86
C LEU A 270 -1.65 -9.28 -13.79
N VAL A 271 -1.89 -8.93 -12.52
CA VAL A 271 -0.86 -9.09 -11.48
C VAL A 271 -0.63 -10.55 -11.05
N GLN A 272 -1.60 -11.42 -11.30
CA GLN A 272 -1.49 -12.85 -10.98
C GLN A 272 -0.52 -13.60 -11.92
N ALA A 273 -0.21 -13.05 -13.11
CA ALA A 273 0.62 -13.75 -14.09
C ALA A 273 2.11 -13.38 -14.03
N THR A 274 2.95 -14.41 -14.13
CA THR A 274 4.41 -14.26 -14.17
C THR A 274 4.89 -13.83 -15.56
N PRO A 275 6.07 -13.18 -15.68
CA PRO A 275 6.71 -12.84 -16.96
C PRO A 275 6.67 -13.98 -17.99
N GLU A 276 6.86 -15.22 -17.53
CA GLU A 276 6.91 -16.43 -18.35
C GLU A 276 5.54 -16.85 -18.89
N GLN A 277 4.46 -16.46 -18.21
CA GLN A 277 3.08 -16.74 -18.64
C GLN A 277 2.59 -15.75 -19.71
N TRP A 278 3.31 -14.64 -19.97
CA TRP A 278 2.96 -13.65 -21.02
C TRP A 278 3.43 -14.09 -22.42
N ASP A 279 2.77 -15.12 -22.94
CA ASP A 279 3.00 -15.63 -24.30
C ASP A 279 2.35 -14.74 -25.39
N ALA A 280 2.49 -15.14 -26.65
CA ALA A 280 1.93 -14.40 -27.77
C ALA A 280 0.40 -14.31 -27.71
N HIS A 281 -0.27 -15.38 -27.29
CA HIS A 281 -1.73 -15.42 -27.16
C HIS A 281 -2.23 -14.40 -26.14
N THR A 282 -1.55 -14.33 -25.00
CA THR A 282 -1.85 -13.39 -23.91
C THR A 282 -1.66 -11.93 -24.35
N ARG A 283 -0.64 -11.66 -25.17
CA ARG A 283 -0.42 -10.31 -25.75
C ARG A 283 -1.48 -9.96 -26.79
N ASP A 284 -1.89 -10.90 -27.63
CA ASP A 284 -2.96 -10.68 -28.62
C ASP A 284 -4.30 -10.36 -27.94
N LEU A 285 -4.59 -10.99 -26.79
CA LEU A 285 -5.78 -10.67 -25.98
C LEU A 285 -5.75 -9.23 -25.44
N LEU A 286 -4.57 -8.68 -25.15
CA LEU A 286 -4.42 -7.34 -24.57
C LEU A 286 -4.19 -6.25 -25.63
N ALA A 287 -3.65 -6.57 -26.80
CA ALA A 287 -3.28 -5.60 -27.82
C ALA A 287 -4.39 -4.59 -28.19
N PRO A 288 -5.69 -4.93 -28.17
CA PRO A 288 -6.77 -3.96 -28.41
C PRO A 288 -7.02 -2.99 -27.25
N LEU A 289 -6.60 -3.35 -26.03
CA LEU A 289 -6.83 -2.60 -24.79
C LEU A 289 -5.64 -1.73 -24.36
N ILE A 290 -4.42 -2.05 -24.81
CA ILE A 290 -3.19 -1.33 -24.42
C ILE A 290 -2.40 -0.87 -25.63
N SER A 291 -1.78 0.31 -25.56
CA SER A 291 -0.89 0.75 -26.65
C SER A 291 0.40 -0.09 -26.68
N ALA A 292 0.90 -0.35 -27.88
CA ALA A 292 2.01 -1.28 -28.14
C ALA A 292 3.40 -0.83 -27.58
N GLU A 293 3.49 0.31 -26.90
CA GLU A 293 4.77 0.96 -26.56
C GLU A 293 5.35 0.55 -25.20
N ALA A 294 4.65 -0.24 -24.38
CA ALA A 294 5.12 -0.63 -23.05
C ALA A 294 5.90 -1.95 -23.04
N ALA A 295 6.97 -2.01 -22.24
CA ALA A 295 7.78 -3.22 -22.06
C ALA A 295 7.03 -4.34 -21.32
N HIS A 296 6.01 -4.01 -20.51
CA HIS A 296 5.18 -4.97 -19.78
C HIS A 296 3.69 -4.59 -19.85
N PRO A 297 2.77 -5.54 -20.08
CA PRO A 297 1.33 -5.25 -20.24
C PRO A 297 0.69 -4.53 -19.05
N SER A 298 1.10 -4.84 -17.82
CA SER A 298 0.57 -4.16 -16.61
C SER A 298 0.90 -2.66 -16.55
N GLN A 299 2.08 -2.24 -17.05
CA GLN A 299 2.46 -0.83 -17.08
C GLN A 299 1.69 -0.08 -18.18
N ALA A 300 1.48 -0.74 -19.32
CA ALA A 300 0.64 -0.23 -20.40
C ALA A 300 -0.79 0.01 -19.90
N TRP A 301 -1.33 -0.98 -19.18
CA TRP A 301 -2.66 -0.95 -18.59
C TRP A 301 -2.81 0.20 -17.60
N ALA A 302 -1.87 0.36 -16.67
CA ALA A 302 -1.90 1.45 -15.68
C ALA A 302 -1.95 2.85 -16.33
N ARG A 303 -1.22 3.05 -17.44
CA ARG A 303 -1.27 4.32 -18.19
C ARG A 303 -2.61 4.52 -18.88
N PHE A 304 -3.15 3.47 -19.50
CA PHE A 304 -4.45 3.49 -20.15
C PHE A 304 -5.56 3.84 -19.15
N THR A 305 -5.58 3.18 -17.99
CA THR A 305 -6.60 3.40 -16.95
C THR A 305 -6.53 4.80 -16.38
N ALA A 306 -5.32 5.30 -16.07
CA ALA A 306 -5.14 6.67 -15.57
C ALA A 306 -5.63 7.71 -16.57
N ALA A 307 -5.23 7.59 -17.85
CA ALA A 307 -5.66 8.52 -18.89
C ALA A 307 -7.18 8.49 -19.11
N THR A 308 -7.78 7.30 -19.10
CA THR A 308 -9.22 7.13 -19.33
C THR A 308 -10.05 7.64 -18.15
N ALA A 309 -9.62 7.36 -16.91
CA ALA A 309 -10.29 7.88 -15.72
C ALA A 309 -10.30 9.42 -15.71
N SER A 310 -9.15 10.05 -15.97
CA SER A 310 -9.07 11.51 -16.08
C SER A 310 -9.94 12.08 -17.21
N ALA A 311 -10.06 11.36 -18.34
CA ALA A 311 -10.93 11.77 -19.43
C ALA A 311 -12.42 11.67 -19.09
N VAL A 312 -12.84 10.64 -18.35
CA VAL A 312 -14.22 10.49 -17.87
C VAL A 312 -14.58 11.59 -16.89
N GLU A 313 -13.72 11.86 -15.91
CA GLU A 313 -13.91 12.94 -14.94
C GLU A 313 -14.04 14.30 -15.65
N ALA A 314 -13.17 14.58 -16.63
CA ALA A 314 -13.19 15.83 -17.39
C ALA A 314 -14.43 15.96 -18.29
N ALA A 315 -14.92 14.86 -18.86
CA ALA A 315 -16.07 14.86 -19.76
C ALA A 315 -17.43 14.90 -19.02
N GLY A 316 -17.45 14.45 -17.75
CA GLY A 316 -18.65 14.28 -16.96
C GLY A 316 -19.38 12.95 -17.23
N GLU A 317 -20.05 12.43 -16.20
CA GLU A 317 -20.66 11.08 -16.18
C GLU A 317 -21.77 10.89 -17.23
N ASP A 318 -22.46 11.96 -17.62
CA ASP A 318 -23.53 11.94 -18.63
C ASP A 318 -23.05 12.18 -20.07
N SER A 319 -21.73 12.22 -20.29
CA SER A 319 -21.19 12.44 -21.62
C SER A 319 -21.44 11.27 -22.58
N ALA A 320 -21.47 11.55 -23.89
CA ALA A 320 -21.53 10.49 -24.89
C ALA A 320 -20.31 9.55 -24.79
N PHE A 321 -19.16 10.09 -24.38
CA PHE A 321 -17.94 9.33 -24.10
C PHE A 321 -18.14 8.34 -22.93
N ALA A 322 -18.68 8.81 -21.81
CA ALA A 322 -18.99 7.95 -20.66
C ALA A 322 -19.98 6.83 -21.03
N ARG A 323 -21.04 7.13 -21.80
CA ARG A 323 -21.97 6.11 -22.29
C ARG A 323 -21.31 5.07 -23.19
N LEU A 324 -20.45 5.50 -24.13
CA LEU A 324 -19.70 4.59 -25.01
C LEU A 324 -18.79 3.66 -24.21
N LEU A 325 -18.08 4.20 -23.21
CA LEU A 325 -17.24 3.41 -22.33
C LEU A 325 -18.04 2.33 -21.60
N ALA A 326 -19.19 2.69 -21.02
CA ALA A 326 -20.02 1.75 -20.28
C ALA A 326 -20.69 0.69 -21.19
N GLN A 327 -21.10 1.06 -22.40
CA GLN A 327 -21.86 0.18 -23.30
C GLN A 327 -20.97 -0.75 -24.14
N ASP A 328 -19.79 -0.30 -24.55
CA ASP A 328 -18.95 -1.05 -25.49
C ASP A 328 -17.65 -1.50 -24.83
N LEU A 329 -16.87 -0.57 -24.26
CA LEU A 329 -15.53 -0.89 -23.77
C LEU A 329 -15.55 -1.72 -22.48
N CYS A 330 -16.38 -1.39 -21.49
CA CYS A 330 -16.41 -2.12 -20.22
C CYS A 330 -16.81 -3.59 -20.40
N PRO A 331 -17.85 -3.94 -21.19
CA PRO A 331 -18.16 -5.33 -21.52
C PRO A 331 -17.00 -6.05 -22.21
N GLU A 332 -16.29 -5.38 -23.13
CA GLU A 332 -15.10 -5.94 -23.78
C GLU A 332 -13.97 -6.20 -22.77
N ILE A 333 -13.69 -5.25 -21.86
CA ILE A 333 -12.70 -5.41 -20.79
C ILE A 333 -13.07 -6.60 -19.91
N PHE A 334 -14.32 -6.73 -19.48
CA PHE A 334 -14.77 -7.87 -18.66
C PHE A 334 -14.61 -9.20 -19.39
N GLN A 335 -15.02 -9.26 -20.66
CA GLN A 335 -14.86 -10.46 -21.46
C GLN A 335 -13.39 -10.87 -21.59
N ARG A 336 -12.52 -9.93 -21.96
CA ARG A 336 -11.08 -10.16 -22.09
C ARG A 336 -10.45 -10.53 -20.74
N SER A 337 -10.88 -9.93 -19.64
CA SER A 337 -10.42 -10.28 -18.30
C SER A 337 -10.71 -11.74 -17.96
N ARG A 338 -11.90 -12.24 -18.31
CA ARG A 338 -12.25 -13.66 -18.11
C ARG A 338 -11.47 -14.59 -19.03
N GLU A 339 -11.34 -14.26 -20.31
CA GLU A 339 -10.54 -15.04 -21.27
C GLU A 339 -9.09 -15.14 -20.81
N LEU A 340 -8.54 -14.02 -20.37
CA LEU A 340 -7.19 -13.91 -19.84
C LEU A 340 -7.04 -14.69 -18.53
N ALA A 341 -8.00 -14.58 -17.62
CA ALA A 341 -7.98 -15.33 -16.36
C ALA A 341 -7.97 -16.84 -16.60
N MET A 342 -8.79 -17.32 -17.54
CA MET A 342 -8.79 -18.73 -17.95
C MET A 342 -7.45 -19.15 -18.55
N ALA A 343 -6.85 -18.33 -19.42
CA ALA A 343 -5.56 -18.63 -20.04
C ALA A 343 -4.40 -18.69 -19.02
N LEU A 344 -4.44 -17.81 -18.00
CA LEU A 344 -3.38 -17.67 -17.00
C LEU A 344 -3.61 -18.54 -15.75
N GLY A 345 -4.76 -19.22 -15.64
CA GLY A 345 -5.18 -19.90 -14.41
C GLY A 345 -5.41 -18.92 -13.24
N ALA A 346 -5.71 -17.66 -13.55
CA ALA A 346 -5.97 -16.61 -12.58
C ALA A 346 -7.45 -16.58 -12.18
N ARG A 347 -7.75 -15.91 -11.06
CA ARG A 347 -9.11 -15.72 -10.56
C ARG A 347 -9.68 -14.37 -10.99
N THR A 348 -10.99 -14.37 -11.22
CA THR A 348 -11.86 -13.20 -11.37
C THR A 348 -12.73 -13.03 -10.12
N TYR A 349 -13.12 -11.80 -9.79
CA TYR A 349 -13.94 -11.46 -8.63
C TYR A 349 -15.39 -11.18 -9.01
N LEU A 350 -15.64 -10.85 -10.28
CA LEU A 350 -16.99 -10.60 -10.81
C LEU A 350 -17.46 -11.80 -11.64
N GLY A 351 -18.71 -12.18 -11.42
CA GLY A 351 -19.38 -13.33 -12.05
C GLY A 351 -19.93 -13.04 -13.44
#